data_AF-A0A960Y778-F1
#
_entry.id   AF-A0A960Y778-F1
#
_cell.length_a   1.000
_cell.length_b   1.000
_cell.length_c   1.000
_cell.angle_alpha   90.00
_cell.angle_beta   90.00
_cell.angle_gamma   90.00
#
_symmetry.space_group_name_H-M   'P 1'
#
loop_
_entity.id
_entity.type
_entity.pdbx_description
1 polymer ?
#
loop_
_entity_poly.entity_id
_entity_poly.type
_entity_poly.pdbx_seq_one_letter_code
_entity_poly.pdbx_strand_id
1 'polypeptide(L)'
;MSQAATATNSPRPVPKGAGRRLGEILIAQGAVDAETLGKALEVQAEKGGLIGEVLIRMKAVDEAAVMHALATQFHMEYVDTIEVEKVDPALVVKIPIHYAKRHFILPMNEEEERIVVACANPLDYEVLDDLRIFLGGEIKPVLSTQAMIFDTINLVYDKAKETSEEVLEDLEGEKGPESFDLDEISDIIDATDEDAPIIRLINHLLYRAVKERASDIHIEVFENDLVVRFRIDGVLYEVMRPPRRFQSAIATRIKIM
;
A
#
# COMPACT_ATOMS: atom_id res chain seq x y z
N MET A 1 -47.38 6.19 6.34
CA MET A 1 -46.52 7.35 6.63
C MET A 1 -45.13 6.83 6.95
N SER A 2 -44.25 6.78 5.94
CA SER A 2 -42.86 6.32 6.08
C SER A 2 -41.97 7.56 5.98
N GLN A 3 -41.29 7.91 7.08
CA GLN A 3 -40.36 9.03 7.12
C GLN A 3 -39.00 8.54 6.61
N ALA A 4 -38.59 9.06 5.45
CA ALA A 4 -37.23 8.93 4.94
C ALA A 4 -36.31 9.85 5.76
N ALA A 5 -35.30 9.26 6.40
CA ALA A 5 -34.24 9.99 7.07
C ALA A 5 -33.38 10.72 6.02
N THR A 6 -33.53 12.03 5.95
CA THR A 6 -32.69 12.91 5.13
C THR A 6 -31.35 13.08 5.84
N ALA A 7 -30.31 12.40 5.35
CA ALA A 7 -28.95 12.64 5.79
C ALA A 7 -28.56 14.08 5.41
N THR A 8 -28.49 14.95 6.39
CA THR A 8 -27.99 16.32 6.27
C THR A 8 -26.52 16.28 5.87
N ASN A 9 -26.23 16.45 4.58
CA ASN A 9 -24.90 16.55 4.01
C ASN A 9 -24.32 17.93 4.35
N SER A 10 -23.84 18.10 5.59
CA SER A 10 -23.14 19.33 5.97
C SER A 10 -21.73 19.29 5.37
N PRO A 11 -21.25 20.36 4.70
CA PRO A 11 -19.90 20.37 4.13
C PRO A 11 -18.86 20.12 5.24
N ARG A 12 -17.91 19.22 4.99
CA ARG A 12 -16.81 18.95 5.93
C ARG A 12 -16.12 20.28 6.27
N PRO A 13 -15.88 20.56 7.57
CA PRO A 13 -15.21 21.79 7.96
C PRO A 13 -13.80 21.82 7.35
N VAL A 14 -13.52 22.88 6.60
CA VAL A 14 -12.17 23.14 6.09
C VAL A 14 -11.26 23.46 7.29
N PRO A 15 -10.11 22.78 7.48
CA PRO A 15 -9.19 23.11 8.55
C PRO A 15 -8.75 24.57 8.40
N LYS A 16 -8.99 25.37 9.45
CA LYS A 16 -8.54 26.77 9.54
C LYS A 16 -7.04 26.79 9.86
N GLY A 17 -6.21 26.56 8.86
CA GLY A 17 -4.76 26.75 8.88
C GLY A 17 -4.36 27.77 7.80
N ALA A 18 -3.39 28.64 8.09
CA ALA A 18 -3.14 29.90 7.41
C ALA A 18 -2.56 29.77 5.98
N GLY A 19 -3.42 29.71 4.97
CA GLY A 19 -3.05 29.76 3.56
C GLY A 19 -4.22 30.17 2.65
N ARG A 20 -3.92 30.54 1.40
CA ARG A 20 -4.95 30.80 0.37
C ARG A 20 -5.78 29.53 0.15
N ARG A 21 -7.08 29.68 -0.12
CA ARG A 21 -7.95 28.52 -0.38
C ARG A 21 -7.56 27.89 -1.72
N LEU A 22 -7.70 26.56 -1.83
CA LEU A 22 -7.37 25.83 -3.07
C LEU A 22 -8.01 26.46 -4.33
N GLY A 23 -9.30 26.83 -4.26
CA GLY A 23 -9.99 27.48 -5.38
C GLY A 23 -9.39 28.84 -5.76
N GLU A 24 -8.93 29.63 -4.79
CA GLU A 24 -8.27 30.93 -5.07
C GLU A 24 -6.88 30.75 -5.69
N ILE A 25 -6.19 29.66 -5.34
CA ILE A 25 -4.90 29.30 -5.93
C ILE A 25 -5.12 28.86 -7.37
N LEU A 26 -6.11 28.01 -7.64
CA LEU A 26 -6.47 27.56 -8.99
C LEU A 26 -6.84 28.72 -9.91
N ILE A 27 -7.59 29.72 -9.42
CA ILE A 27 -7.88 30.94 -10.19
C ILE A 27 -6.60 31.72 -10.48
N ALA A 28 -5.73 31.90 -9.48
CA ALA A 28 -4.50 32.65 -9.65
C ALA A 28 -3.49 31.98 -10.59
N GLN A 29 -3.51 30.65 -10.67
CA GLN A 29 -2.74 29.87 -11.63
C GLN A 29 -3.38 29.81 -13.02
N GLY A 30 -4.58 30.39 -13.20
CA GLY A 30 -5.31 30.40 -14.47
C GLY A 30 -5.93 29.05 -14.85
N ALA A 31 -6.01 28.10 -13.90
CA ALA A 31 -6.54 26.76 -14.12
C ALA A 31 -8.07 26.71 -14.16
N VAL A 32 -8.75 27.67 -13.51
CA VAL A 32 -10.21 27.79 -13.50
C VAL A 32 -10.61 29.26 -13.39
N ASP A 33 -11.74 29.65 -14.00
CA ASP A 33 -12.34 30.97 -13.79
C ASP A 33 -13.25 31.02 -12.54
N ALA A 34 -13.57 32.24 -12.10
CA ALA A 34 -14.38 32.44 -10.90
C ALA A 34 -15.83 31.94 -11.04
N GLU A 35 -16.39 31.96 -12.25
CA GLU A 35 -17.77 31.51 -12.51
C GLU A 35 -17.88 29.98 -12.37
N THR A 36 -16.93 29.27 -12.96
CA THR A 36 -16.81 27.81 -12.94
C THR A 36 -16.48 27.32 -11.54
N LEU A 37 -15.60 28.01 -10.81
CA LEU A 37 -15.37 27.71 -9.39
C LEU A 37 -16.64 27.91 -8.56
N GLY A 38 -17.42 28.96 -8.82
CA GLY A 38 -18.70 29.20 -8.16
C GLY A 38 -19.68 28.03 -8.35
N LYS A 39 -19.86 27.58 -9.60
CA LYS A 39 -20.69 26.40 -9.93
C LYS A 39 -20.18 25.14 -9.23
N ALA A 40 -18.87 24.94 -9.17
CA ALA A 40 -18.28 23.78 -8.49
C ALA A 40 -18.54 23.80 -6.97
N LEU A 41 -18.50 24.97 -6.34
CA LEU A 41 -18.83 25.14 -4.92
C LEU A 41 -20.30 24.85 -4.62
N GLU A 42 -21.22 25.23 -5.50
CA GLU A 42 -22.65 24.88 -5.39
C GLU A 42 -22.83 23.35 -5.44
N VAL A 43 -22.21 22.70 -6.43
CA VAL A 43 -22.23 21.23 -6.55
C VAL A 43 -21.62 20.56 -5.31
N GLN A 44 -20.52 21.11 -4.78
CA GLN A 44 -19.89 20.62 -3.55
C GLN A 44 -20.81 20.78 -2.33
N ALA A 45 -21.57 21.88 -2.23
CA ALA A 45 -22.50 22.09 -1.13
C ALA A 45 -23.66 21.09 -1.14
N GLU A 46 -24.14 20.70 -2.33
CA GLU A 46 -25.21 19.70 -2.46
C GLU A 46 -24.70 18.27 -2.26
N LYS A 47 -23.60 17.90 -2.93
CA LYS A 47 -23.14 16.50 -3.03
C LYS A 47 -22.00 16.16 -2.06
N GLY A 48 -21.36 17.14 -1.44
CA GLY A 48 -20.16 16.96 -0.64
C GLY A 48 -18.93 16.63 -1.49
N GLY A 49 -17.83 16.24 -0.84
CA GLY A 49 -16.55 15.90 -1.48
C GLY A 49 -15.52 17.04 -1.46
N LEU A 50 -14.33 16.75 -2.01
CA LEU A 50 -13.24 17.73 -2.11
C LEU A 50 -13.43 18.60 -3.35
N ILE A 51 -13.18 19.91 -3.23
CA ILE A 51 -13.43 20.87 -4.33
C ILE A 51 -12.60 20.53 -5.58
N GLY A 52 -11.36 20.06 -5.41
CA GLY A 52 -10.52 19.60 -6.52
C GLY A 52 -11.15 18.43 -7.30
N GLU A 53 -11.65 17.42 -6.59
CA GLU A 53 -12.33 16.27 -7.21
C GLU A 53 -13.62 16.68 -7.95
N VAL A 54 -14.37 17.64 -7.40
CA VAL A 54 -15.57 18.19 -8.03
C VAL A 54 -15.20 18.89 -9.34
N LEU A 55 -14.15 19.73 -9.33
CA LEU A 55 -13.66 20.42 -10.51
C LEU A 55 -13.17 19.46 -11.61
N ILE A 56 -12.44 18.41 -11.24
CA ILE A 56 -11.99 17.35 -12.17
C ILE A 56 -13.19 16.63 -12.77
N ARG A 57 -14.19 16.26 -11.95
CA ARG A 57 -15.41 15.57 -12.41
C ARG A 57 -16.24 16.43 -13.37
N MET A 58 -16.25 17.74 -13.15
CA MET A 58 -16.86 18.72 -14.05
C MET A 58 -16.04 18.96 -15.32
N LYS A 59 -14.85 18.34 -15.45
CA LYS A 59 -13.88 18.56 -16.53
C LYS A 59 -13.45 20.03 -16.64
N ALA A 60 -13.53 20.76 -15.53
CA ALA A 60 -13.15 22.16 -15.47
C ALA A 60 -11.64 22.34 -15.27
N VAL A 61 -11.00 21.37 -14.61
CA VAL A 61 -9.57 21.38 -14.27
C VAL A 61 -9.04 19.95 -14.42
N ASP A 62 -7.78 19.80 -14.80
CA ASP A 62 -7.09 18.50 -14.80
C ASP A 62 -6.52 18.15 -13.41
N GLU A 63 -6.14 16.89 -13.23
CA GLU A 63 -5.59 16.43 -11.95
C GLU A 63 -4.26 17.13 -11.63
N ALA A 64 -3.41 17.33 -12.63
CA ALA A 64 -2.12 17.99 -12.48
C ALA A 64 -2.25 19.42 -11.92
N ALA A 65 -3.17 20.25 -12.44
CA ALA A 65 -3.37 21.60 -11.91
C ALA A 65 -3.90 21.59 -10.47
N VAL A 66 -4.75 20.61 -10.12
CA VAL A 66 -5.19 20.44 -8.72
C VAL A 66 -4.01 20.09 -7.83
N MET A 67 -3.13 19.18 -8.25
CA MET A 67 -1.93 18.79 -7.50
C MET A 67 -0.93 19.94 -7.35
N HIS A 68 -0.70 20.72 -8.40
CA HIS A 68 0.13 21.94 -8.33
C HIS A 68 -0.44 22.99 -7.38
N ALA A 69 -1.77 23.16 -7.37
CA ALA A 69 -2.44 24.08 -6.46
C ALA A 69 -2.35 23.60 -5.00
N LEU A 70 -2.48 22.29 -4.76
CA LEU A 70 -2.26 21.67 -3.44
C LEU A 70 -0.81 21.85 -2.99
N ALA A 71 0.17 21.62 -3.86
CA ALA A 71 1.59 21.82 -3.56
C ALA A 71 1.87 23.26 -3.11
N THR A 72 1.27 24.22 -3.82
CA THR A 72 1.34 25.65 -3.45
C THR A 72 0.66 25.92 -2.10
N GLN A 73 -0.49 25.29 -1.84
CA GLN A 73 -1.26 25.48 -0.61
C GLN A 73 -0.52 24.96 0.62
N PHE A 74 0.18 23.83 0.49
CA PHE A 74 0.89 23.15 1.58
C PHE A 74 2.39 23.46 1.61
N HIS A 75 2.88 24.35 0.74
CA HIS A 75 4.31 24.67 0.60
C HIS A 75 5.17 23.42 0.34
N MET A 76 4.65 22.51 -0.48
CA MET A 76 5.34 21.30 -0.92
C MET A 76 5.79 21.46 -2.37
N GLU A 77 6.78 20.67 -2.77
CA GLU A 77 7.17 20.54 -4.17
C GLU A 77 6.18 19.59 -4.89
N TYR A 78 5.93 19.84 -6.18
CA TYR A 78 5.18 18.91 -7.04
C TYR A 78 6.13 18.27 -8.04
N VAL A 79 6.04 16.95 -8.17
CA VAL A 79 6.83 16.14 -9.07
C VAL A 79 5.91 15.50 -10.10
N ASP A 80 6.07 15.90 -11.35
CA ASP A 80 5.27 15.39 -12.47
C ASP A 80 5.75 14.04 -13.00
N THR A 81 7.03 13.72 -12.79
CA THR A 81 7.63 12.47 -13.25
C THR A 81 8.61 11.97 -12.21
N ILE A 82 8.46 10.70 -11.82
CA ILE A 82 9.37 10.03 -10.89
C ILE A 82 10.29 9.12 -11.69
N GLU A 83 11.58 9.45 -11.72
CA GLU A 83 12.58 8.64 -12.38
C GLU A 83 12.90 7.41 -11.52
N VAL A 84 12.51 6.22 -11.99
CA VAL A 84 12.72 4.94 -11.30
C VAL A 84 14.19 4.72 -10.91
N GLU A 85 15.13 5.19 -11.73
CA GLU A 85 16.59 5.04 -11.48
C GLU A 85 17.10 5.86 -10.29
N LYS A 86 16.37 6.91 -9.90
CA LYS A 86 16.70 7.74 -8.73
C LYS A 86 16.05 7.25 -7.45
N VAL A 87 15.20 6.23 -7.53
CA VAL A 87 14.54 5.64 -6.37
C VAL A 87 15.49 4.62 -5.73
N ASP A 88 15.80 4.81 -4.47
CA ASP A 88 16.61 3.91 -3.65
C ASP A 88 15.79 2.67 -3.24
N PRO A 89 16.14 1.48 -3.74
CA PRO A 89 15.44 0.24 -3.37
C PRO A 89 15.48 -0.06 -1.87
N ALA A 90 16.54 0.36 -1.17
CA ALA A 90 16.68 0.11 0.27
C ALA A 90 15.65 0.87 1.10
N LEU A 91 15.16 2.02 0.63
CA LEU A 91 14.07 2.76 1.27
C LEU A 91 12.71 2.16 0.95
N VAL A 92 12.54 1.67 -0.28
CA VAL A 92 11.28 1.09 -0.75
C VAL A 92 10.95 -0.21 -0.03
N VAL A 93 11.96 -1.08 0.21
CA VAL A 93 11.78 -2.38 0.89
C VAL A 93 11.38 -2.22 2.37
N LYS A 94 11.68 -1.08 3.00
CA LYS A 94 11.25 -0.79 4.39
C LYS A 94 9.74 -0.62 4.53
N ILE A 95 9.03 -0.36 3.43
CA ILE A 95 7.58 -0.17 3.42
C ILE A 95 6.90 -1.40 2.80
N PRO A 96 5.86 -1.96 3.42
CA PRO A 96 5.10 -3.01 2.77
C PRO A 96 4.40 -2.52 1.49
N ILE A 97 4.57 -3.23 0.36
CA ILE A 97 4.02 -2.84 -0.95
C ILE A 97 2.52 -2.54 -0.93
N HIS A 98 1.75 -3.29 -0.15
CA HIS A 98 0.30 -3.10 -0.04
C HIS A 98 -0.05 -1.77 0.66
N TYR A 99 0.77 -1.36 1.64
CA TYR A 99 0.63 -0.08 2.32
C TYR A 99 0.96 1.06 1.36
N ALA A 100 2.11 0.97 0.66
CA ALA A 100 2.54 1.92 -0.36
C ALA A 100 1.47 2.13 -1.45
N LYS A 101 0.90 1.04 -1.99
CA LYS A 101 -0.16 1.09 -3.01
C LYS A 101 -1.47 1.65 -2.49
N ARG A 102 -1.87 1.27 -1.27
CA ARG A 102 -3.15 1.70 -0.68
C ARG A 102 -3.17 3.20 -0.38
N HIS A 103 -2.06 3.73 0.09
CA HIS A 103 -1.92 5.13 0.49
C HIS A 103 -1.25 6.01 -0.57
N PHE A 104 -0.91 5.44 -1.73
CA PHE A 104 -0.24 6.12 -2.84
C PHE A 104 1.02 6.85 -2.39
N ILE A 105 1.96 6.08 -1.85
CA ILE A 105 3.22 6.58 -1.31
C ILE A 105 4.41 5.82 -1.86
N LEU A 106 5.45 6.57 -2.18
CA LEU A 106 6.71 6.03 -2.65
C LEU A 106 7.89 6.79 -2.01
N PRO A 107 8.68 6.15 -1.15
CA PRO A 107 10.00 6.64 -0.78
C PRO A 107 10.87 6.70 -2.03
N MET A 108 11.56 7.82 -2.22
CA MET A 108 12.40 8.04 -3.40
C MET A 108 13.87 7.92 -3.02
N ASN A 109 14.42 8.93 -2.36
CA ASN A 109 15.84 9.04 -2.06
C ASN A 109 16.05 9.82 -0.75
N GLU A 110 17.29 9.87 -0.29
CA GLU A 110 17.69 10.73 0.82
C GLU A 110 18.34 12.01 0.29
N GLU A 111 17.86 13.16 0.75
CA GLU A 111 18.37 14.50 0.44
C GLU A 111 18.49 15.32 1.73
N GLU A 112 19.65 15.92 1.98
CA GLU A 112 19.87 16.80 3.14
C GLU A 112 19.43 16.18 4.49
N GLU A 113 19.78 14.90 4.72
CA GLU A 113 19.40 14.11 5.92
C GLU A 113 17.89 13.88 6.08
N ARG A 114 17.12 14.05 4.99
CA ARG A 114 15.68 13.78 4.95
C ARG A 114 15.34 12.83 3.83
N ILE A 115 14.37 11.97 4.08
CA ILE A 115 13.90 11.00 3.09
C ILE A 115 12.79 11.65 2.27
N VAL A 116 13.05 11.84 0.98
CA VAL A 116 12.08 12.36 0.03
C VAL A 116 11.02 11.29 -0.22
N VAL A 117 9.75 11.65 0.00
CA VAL A 117 8.64 10.72 -0.17
C VAL A 117 7.59 11.35 -1.07
N ALA A 118 7.30 10.71 -2.20
CA ALA A 118 6.18 11.09 -3.04
C ALA A 118 4.87 10.61 -2.39
N CYS A 119 3.90 11.51 -2.25
CA CYS A 119 2.56 11.20 -1.76
C CYS A 119 1.48 11.87 -2.60
N ALA A 120 0.31 11.21 -2.72
CA ALA A 120 -0.82 11.77 -3.45
C ALA A 120 -1.75 12.64 -2.59
N ASN A 121 -1.68 12.51 -1.25
CA ASN A 121 -2.57 13.22 -0.34
C ASN A 121 -1.79 13.89 0.81
N PRO A 122 -1.61 15.22 0.79
CA PRO A 122 -0.90 15.94 1.86
C PRO A 122 -1.70 16.04 3.16
N LEU A 123 -3.00 15.71 3.15
CA LEU A 123 -3.87 15.78 4.32
C LEU A 123 -3.85 14.50 5.17
N ASP A 124 -3.19 13.44 4.69
CA ASP A 124 -3.11 12.17 5.40
C ASP A 124 -1.94 12.16 6.39
N TYR A 125 -2.10 12.91 7.48
CA TYR A 125 -1.04 13.12 8.47
C TYR A 125 -0.66 11.82 9.22
N GLU A 126 -1.62 10.92 9.46
CA GLU A 126 -1.36 9.62 10.11
C GLU A 126 -0.36 8.81 9.28
N VAL A 127 -0.55 8.81 7.96
CA VAL A 127 0.33 8.10 7.05
C VAL A 127 1.71 8.75 6.96
N LEU A 128 1.78 10.09 6.95
CA LEU A 128 3.07 10.79 7.01
C LEU A 128 3.85 10.49 8.30
N ASP A 129 3.15 10.33 9.43
CA ASP A 129 3.77 9.95 10.70
C ASP A 129 4.21 8.48 10.70
N ASP A 130 3.39 7.56 10.18
CA ASP A 130 3.76 6.15 10.00
C ASP A 130 5.04 6.01 9.16
N LEU A 131 5.20 6.82 8.12
CA LEU A 131 6.39 6.79 7.26
C LEU A 131 7.67 7.14 8.00
N ARG A 132 7.64 8.10 8.92
CA ARG A 132 8.80 8.44 9.76
C ARG A 132 9.25 7.24 10.58
N ILE A 133 8.29 6.43 11.06
CA ILE A 133 8.55 5.21 11.82
C ILE A 133 9.15 4.12 10.91
N PHE A 134 8.53 3.85 9.76
CA PHE A 134 9.03 2.83 8.81
C PHE A 134 10.44 3.15 8.31
N LEU A 135 10.70 4.42 8.03
CA LEU A 135 11.95 4.84 7.41
C LEU A 135 13.05 5.16 8.43
N GLY A 136 12.68 5.42 9.69
CA GLY A 136 13.60 5.69 10.79
C GLY A 136 14.25 7.08 10.74
N GLY A 137 13.60 8.06 10.11
CA GLY A 137 14.17 9.38 9.88
C GLY A 137 13.13 10.46 9.56
N GLU A 138 13.61 11.69 9.42
CA GLU A 138 12.78 12.81 8.97
C GLU A 138 12.42 12.64 7.49
N ILE A 139 11.20 13.03 7.13
CA ILE A 139 10.71 12.94 5.76
C ILE A 139 10.51 14.32 5.15
N LYS A 140 10.77 14.43 3.84
CA LYS A 140 10.43 15.57 2.99
C LYS A 140 9.32 15.12 2.03
N PRO A 141 8.04 15.36 2.34
CA PRO A 141 6.95 14.97 1.45
C PRO A 141 6.94 15.85 0.20
N VAL A 142 6.81 15.21 -0.96
CA VAL A 142 6.59 15.85 -2.27
C VAL A 142 5.30 15.31 -2.87
N LEU A 143 4.56 16.16 -3.59
CA LEU A 143 3.29 15.78 -4.18
C LEU A 143 3.45 15.22 -5.58
N SER A 144 2.74 14.14 -5.87
CA SER A 144 2.61 13.61 -7.23
C SER A 144 1.24 12.97 -7.41
N THR A 145 0.85 12.68 -8.65
CA THR A 145 -0.47 12.08 -8.95
C THR A 145 -0.53 10.62 -8.47
N GLN A 146 -1.74 10.14 -8.19
CA GLN A 146 -1.94 8.75 -7.78
C GLN A 146 -1.45 7.76 -8.84
N ALA A 147 -1.72 8.06 -10.11
CA ALA A 147 -1.29 7.25 -11.24
C ALA A 147 0.24 7.15 -11.32
N MET A 148 0.94 8.30 -11.27
CA MET A 148 2.40 8.35 -11.32
C MET A 148 3.03 7.52 -10.20
N ILE A 149 2.56 7.70 -8.97
CA ILE A 149 3.08 6.95 -7.81
C ILE A 149 2.79 5.46 -7.96
N PHE A 150 1.56 5.08 -8.33
CA PHE A 150 1.17 3.68 -8.47
C PHE A 150 1.96 2.94 -9.55
N ASP A 151 2.13 3.57 -10.71
CA ASP A 151 2.88 3.02 -11.84
C ASP A 151 4.36 2.87 -11.47
N THR A 152 4.93 3.87 -10.81
CA THR A 152 6.31 3.83 -10.35
C THR A 152 6.53 2.76 -9.28
N ILE A 153 5.59 2.59 -8.34
CA ILE A 153 5.64 1.49 -7.36
C ILE A 153 5.73 0.14 -8.08
N ASN A 154 4.91 -0.11 -9.10
CA ASN A 154 4.98 -1.38 -9.83
C ASN A 154 6.37 -1.60 -10.45
N LEU A 155 6.92 -0.58 -11.14
CA LEU A 155 8.22 -0.67 -11.78
C LEU A 155 9.37 -0.86 -10.79
N VAL A 156 9.36 -0.13 -9.67
CA VAL A 156 10.43 -0.19 -8.67
C VAL A 156 10.40 -1.52 -7.92
N TYR A 157 9.22 -2.03 -7.55
CA TYR A 157 9.12 -3.32 -6.86
C TYR A 157 9.45 -4.50 -7.78
N ASP A 158 9.12 -4.42 -9.06
CA ASP A 158 9.53 -5.43 -10.04
C ASP A 158 11.06 -5.42 -10.25
N LYS A 159 11.68 -4.23 -10.35
CA LYS A 159 13.14 -4.10 -10.39
C LYS A 159 13.84 -4.50 -9.09
N ALA A 160 13.24 -4.22 -7.94
CA ALA A 160 13.76 -4.65 -6.64
C ALA A 160 13.71 -6.19 -6.54
N LYS A 161 12.68 -6.85 -7.11
CA LYS A 161 12.63 -8.32 -7.25
C LYS A 161 13.74 -8.84 -8.18
N GLU A 162 14.00 -8.20 -9.32
CA GLU A 162 15.08 -8.56 -10.26
C GLU A 162 16.49 -8.32 -9.69
N THR A 163 16.72 -7.18 -9.03
CA THR A 163 18.01 -6.88 -8.35
C THR A 163 18.22 -7.79 -7.14
N SER A 164 17.13 -8.27 -6.54
CA SER A 164 17.19 -9.32 -5.53
C SER A 164 17.58 -10.68 -6.11
N GLU A 165 17.63 -10.93 -7.42
CA GLU A 165 18.20 -12.19 -7.94
C GLU A 165 19.73 -12.16 -7.98
N GLU A 166 20.36 -10.99 -8.15
CA GLU A 166 21.83 -10.84 -8.13
C GLU A 166 22.39 -10.57 -6.72
N VAL A 167 21.58 -10.04 -5.79
CA VAL A 167 21.95 -9.86 -4.37
C VAL A 167 21.51 -11.06 -3.50
N LEU A 168 20.70 -11.99 -4.05
CA LEU A 168 20.34 -13.24 -3.34
C LEU A 168 21.51 -14.22 -3.16
N GLU A 169 22.64 -14.03 -3.85
CA GLU A 169 23.84 -14.86 -3.60
C GLU A 169 24.57 -14.47 -2.30
N ASP A 170 24.34 -13.26 -1.75
CA ASP A 170 25.03 -12.79 -0.53
C ASP A 170 24.10 -12.57 0.68
N LEU A 171 22.78 -12.67 0.52
CA LEU A 171 21.80 -12.52 1.60
C LEU A 171 20.68 -13.57 1.48
N GLU A 172 21.02 -14.83 1.78
CA GLU A 172 20.10 -15.93 2.09
C GLU A 172 19.24 -15.62 3.33
N GLY A 173 18.34 -14.65 3.23
CA GLY A 173 17.56 -14.20 4.38
C GLY A 173 16.35 -13.39 3.98
N GLU A 174 15.24 -14.10 3.76
CA GLU A 174 13.86 -13.60 3.84
C GLU A 174 13.22 -13.00 2.58
N LYS A 175 12.86 -13.86 1.61
CA LYS A 175 11.73 -13.60 0.70
C LYS A 175 10.40 -14.14 1.28
N GLY A 176 9.35 -13.33 1.21
CA GLY A 176 7.95 -13.71 1.39
C GLY A 176 7.28 -14.07 0.04
N PRO A 177 6.13 -14.76 0.05
CA PRO A 177 5.76 -15.78 -0.92
C PRO A 177 5.15 -15.20 -2.20
N GLU A 178 5.89 -15.19 -3.30
CA GLU A 178 5.31 -15.47 -4.61
C GLU A 178 6.22 -16.46 -5.34
N SER A 179 5.63 -17.63 -5.66
CA SER A 179 6.23 -18.86 -6.20
C SER A 179 7.37 -19.46 -5.37
N PHE A 180 7.02 -20.03 -4.21
CA PHE A 180 7.86 -21.07 -3.61
C PHE A 180 7.66 -22.36 -4.42
N ASP A 181 8.64 -22.71 -5.24
CA ASP A 181 8.76 -24.08 -5.77
C ASP A 181 8.97 -25.05 -4.60
N LEU A 182 8.45 -26.27 -4.71
CA LEU A 182 8.46 -27.28 -3.65
C LEU A 182 9.88 -27.62 -3.13
N ASP A 183 10.92 -27.28 -3.89
CA ASP A 183 12.32 -27.50 -3.55
C ASP A 183 12.86 -26.45 -2.55
N GLU A 184 12.39 -25.19 -2.58
CA GLU A 184 12.85 -24.12 -1.66
C GLU A 184 12.30 -24.27 -0.23
N ILE A 185 11.22 -25.03 -0.06
CA ILE A 185 10.67 -25.35 1.27
C ILE A 185 11.67 -26.21 2.04
N SER A 186 12.52 -27.01 1.39
CA SER A 186 13.55 -27.83 2.04
C SER A 186 14.60 -26.98 2.77
N ASP A 187 14.93 -25.81 2.21
CA ASP A 187 16.07 -25.00 2.64
C ASP A 187 15.72 -23.98 3.74
N ILE A 188 14.46 -23.49 3.79
CA ILE A 188 13.96 -22.59 4.86
C ILE A 188 13.91 -23.31 6.24
N ILE A 189 13.93 -24.63 6.23
CA ILE A 189 13.71 -25.51 7.39
C ILE A 189 14.96 -25.60 8.28
N ASP A 190 16.13 -25.11 7.84
CA ASP A 190 17.39 -25.19 8.57
C ASP A 190 17.83 -23.86 9.24
N ALA A 191 16.99 -22.80 9.23
CA ALA A 191 17.25 -21.54 9.93
C ALA A 191 16.86 -21.58 11.43
N THR A 192 17.75 -21.12 12.30
CA THR A 192 17.83 -21.37 13.75
C THR A 192 16.84 -20.62 14.66
N ASP A 193 15.71 -20.14 14.14
CA ASP A 193 14.61 -19.57 14.95
C ASP A 193 13.29 -20.26 14.57
N GLU A 194 12.80 -21.18 15.42
CA GLU A 194 11.69 -22.09 15.05
C GLU A 194 10.33 -21.38 14.83
N ASP A 195 10.13 -20.18 15.41
CA ASP A 195 8.82 -19.50 15.38
C ASP A 195 8.57 -18.74 14.07
N ALA A 196 9.57 -18.06 13.50
CA ALA A 196 9.37 -17.21 12.33
C ALA A 196 9.03 -18.01 11.04
N PRO A 197 9.69 -19.13 10.72
CA PRO A 197 9.36 -19.97 9.56
C PRO A 197 7.97 -20.59 9.68
N ILE A 198 7.57 -21.01 10.88
CA ILE A 198 6.26 -21.63 11.12
C ILE A 198 5.13 -20.62 10.98
N ILE A 199 5.31 -19.38 11.48
CA ILE A 199 4.35 -18.31 11.29
C ILE A 199 4.16 -17.99 9.80
N ARG A 200 5.26 -17.90 9.03
CA ARG A 200 5.21 -17.67 7.57
C ARG A 200 4.48 -18.80 6.86
N LEU A 201 4.79 -20.06 7.21
CA LEU A 201 4.15 -21.23 6.65
C LEU A 201 2.62 -21.24 6.86
N ILE A 202 2.16 -20.98 8.10
CA ILE A 202 0.74 -20.95 8.43
C ILE A 202 0.02 -19.80 7.70
N ASN A 203 0.61 -18.61 7.69
CA ASN A 203 0.02 -17.47 6.98
C ASN A 203 -0.10 -17.73 5.48
N HIS A 204 0.90 -18.38 4.88
CA HIS A 204 0.86 -18.79 3.48
C HIS A 204 -0.25 -19.82 3.21
N LEU A 205 -0.40 -20.83 4.07
CA LEU A 205 -1.48 -21.83 3.95
C LEU A 205 -2.87 -21.19 4.01
N LEU A 206 -3.08 -20.24 4.92
CA LEU A 206 -4.35 -19.51 5.04
C LEU A 206 -4.62 -18.66 3.80
N TYR A 207 -3.61 -17.91 3.33
CA TYR A 207 -3.74 -17.11 2.12
C TYR A 207 -4.10 -17.98 0.90
N ARG A 208 -3.39 -19.10 0.73
CA ARG A 208 -3.61 -20.02 -0.38
C ARG A 208 -5.01 -20.66 -0.31
N ALA A 209 -5.47 -21.04 0.87
CA ALA A 209 -6.81 -21.57 1.07
C ALA A 209 -7.91 -20.57 0.67
N VAL A 210 -7.74 -19.28 0.99
CA VAL A 210 -8.68 -18.22 0.55
C VAL A 210 -8.63 -18.02 -0.96
N LYS A 211 -7.42 -17.93 -1.54
CA LYS A 211 -7.21 -17.74 -2.98
C LYS A 211 -7.81 -18.89 -3.81
N GLU A 212 -7.61 -20.13 -3.35
CA GLU A 212 -8.13 -21.34 -3.98
C GLU A 212 -9.57 -21.67 -3.57
N ARG A 213 -10.21 -20.83 -2.74
CA ARG A 213 -11.58 -21.01 -2.24
C ARG A 213 -11.81 -22.36 -1.55
N ALA A 214 -10.83 -22.82 -0.79
CA ALA A 214 -10.94 -24.02 0.02
C ALA A 214 -11.96 -23.81 1.15
N SER A 215 -12.85 -24.79 1.35
CA SER A 215 -13.81 -24.80 2.45
C SER A 215 -13.17 -25.22 3.77
N ASP A 216 -12.17 -26.10 3.71
CA ASP A 216 -11.50 -26.68 4.87
C ASP A 216 -10.00 -26.82 4.60
N ILE A 217 -9.19 -26.58 5.63
CA ILE A 217 -7.76 -26.91 5.66
C ILE A 217 -7.57 -28.09 6.60
N HIS A 218 -7.15 -29.23 6.06
CA HIS A 218 -6.87 -30.44 6.81
C HIS A 218 -5.37 -30.54 7.06
N ILE A 219 -4.95 -30.68 8.32
CA ILE A 219 -3.57 -30.91 8.71
C ILE A 219 -3.53 -32.25 9.45
N GLU A 220 -2.93 -33.25 8.81
CA GLU A 220 -2.94 -34.64 9.27
C GLU A 220 -1.51 -35.09 9.62
N VAL A 221 -1.37 -35.70 10.79
CA VAL A 221 -0.10 -36.23 11.27
C VAL A 221 -0.11 -37.74 11.07
N PHE A 222 0.81 -38.24 10.25
CA PHE A 222 1.05 -39.66 10.07
C PHE A 222 2.34 -40.07 10.81
N GLU A 223 2.69 -41.36 10.70
CA GLU A 223 3.80 -41.95 11.46
C GLU A 223 5.16 -41.30 11.13
N ASN A 224 5.38 -40.96 9.86
CA ASN A 224 6.64 -40.41 9.36
C ASN A 224 6.51 -39.01 8.75
N ASP A 225 5.31 -38.57 8.39
CA ASP A 225 5.07 -37.35 7.65
C ASP A 225 3.87 -36.55 8.16
N LEU A 226 3.90 -35.23 7.93
CA LEU A 226 2.75 -34.36 8.08
C LEU A 226 2.18 -34.10 6.68
N VAL A 227 0.85 -34.18 6.51
CA VAL A 227 0.20 -33.91 5.23
C VAL A 227 -0.81 -32.79 5.42
N VAL A 228 -0.73 -31.77 4.57
CA VAL A 228 -1.72 -30.69 4.51
C VAL A 228 -2.57 -30.87 3.25
N ARG A 229 -3.89 -30.82 3.41
CA ARG A 229 -4.86 -30.96 2.32
C ARG A 229 -5.89 -29.83 2.35
N PHE A 230 -6.32 -29.37 1.20
CA PHE A 230 -7.44 -28.45 1.06
C PHE A 230 -8.67 -29.18 0.57
N ARG A 231 -9.84 -28.83 1.11
CA ARG A 231 -11.11 -29.24 0.54
C ARG A 231 -11.62 -28.16 -0.40
N ILE A 232 -11.63 -28.44 -1.70
CA ILE A 232 -12.10 -27.51 -2.74
C ILE A 232 -13.24 -28.20 -3.47
N ASP A 233 -14.41 -27.56 -3.53
CA ASP A 233 -15.63 -28.10 -4.14
C ASP A 233 -15.98 -29.52 -3.67
N GLY A 234 -15.70 -29.81 -2.39
CA GLY A 234 -15.98 -31.09 -1.75
C GLY A 234 -14.90 -32.16 -1.93
N VAL A 235 -13.88 -31.92 -2.75
CA VAL A 235 -12.77 -32.85 -3.03
C VAL A 235 -11.52 -32.45 -2.23
N LEU A 236 -10.80 -33.44 -1.69
CA LEU A 236 -9.55 -33.23 -0.95
C LEU A 236 -8.36 -33.23 -1.91
N TYR A 237 -7.60 -32.14 -1.89
CA TYR A 237 -6.36 -31.97 -2.63
C TYR A 237 -5.19 -31.88 -1.67
N GLU A 238 -4.16 -32.68 -1.89
CA GLU A 238 -2.91 -32.56 -1.13
C GLU A 238 -2.13 -31.34 -1.63
N VAL A 239 -1.76 -30.45 -0.70
CA VAL A 239 -1.12 -29.17 -1.03
C VAL A 239 0.34 -29.09 -0.60
N MET A 240 0.73 -29.82 0.45
CA MET A 240 2.13 -29.96 0.88
C MET A 240 2.33 -31.09 1.89
N ARG A 241 3.60 -31.52 2.06
CA ARG A 241 4.03 -32.46 3.08
C ARG A 241 5.21 -31.93 3.94
N PRO A 242 4.94 -31.18 5.02
CA PRO A 242 5.99 -30.74 5.92
C PRO A 242 6.67 -31.91 6.66
N PRO A 243 7.95 -31.76 7.04
CA PRO A 243 8.59 -32.70 7.96
C PRO A 243 7.84 -32.80 9.28
N ARG A 244 7.77 -34.02 9.84
CA ARG A 244 7.08 -34.29 11.10
C ARG A 244 7.60 -33.47 12.29
N ARG A 245 8.87 -33.03 12.26
CA ARG A 245 9.48 -32.18 13.30
C ARG A 245 8.66 -30.90 13.60
N PHE A 246 7.90 -30.40 12.63
CA PHE A 246 7.10 -29.19 12.78
C PHE A 246 5.71 -29.37 13.37
N GLN A 247 5.28 -30.61 13.66
CA GLN A 247 3.96 -30.88 14.20
C GLN A 247 3.63 -30.02 15.44
N SER A 248 4.54 -29.98 16.41
CA SER A 248 4.33 -29.26 17.69
C SER A 248 4.24 -27.75 17.48
N ALA A 249 5.10 -27.19 16.61
CA ALA A 249 5.12 -25.76 16.32
C ALA A 249 3.86 -25.33 15.55
N ILE A 250 3.47 -26.09 14.52
CA ILE A 250 2.23 -25.88 13.75
C ILE A 250 1.01 -25.92 14.68
N ALA A 251 0.90 -26.97 15.51
CA ALA A 251 -0.22 -27.11 16.44
C ALA A 251 -0.27 -25.98 17.47
N THR A 252 0.88 -25.53 17.97
CA THR A 252 0.96 -24.43 18.93
C THR A 252 0.53 -23.12 18.30
N ARG A 253 1.02 -22.82 17.09
CA ARG A 253 0.65 -21.59 16.38
C ARG A 253 -0.85 -21.52 16.10
N ILE A 254 -1.44 -22.61 15.61
CA ILE A 254 -2.88 -22.67 15.33
C ILE A 254 -3.70 -22.49 16.61
N LYS A 255 -3.25 -23.01 17.76
CA LYS A 255 -3.96 -22.84 19.04
C LYS A 255 -3.91 -21.41 19.60
N ILE A 256 -2.93 -20.62 19.21
CA ILE A 256 -2.75 -19.23 19.67
C ILE A 256 -3.59 -18.24 18.85
N MET A 257 -3.92 -18.59 17.61
CA MET A 257 -4.78 -17.79 16.71
C MET A 257 -6.24 -17.87 17.12
#